data_AF-A0A535UAP6-F1
#
_entry.id   AF-A0A535UAP6-F1
#
_cell.length_a   1.000
_cell.length_b   1.000
_cell.length_c   1.000
_cell.angle_alpha   90.00
_cell.angle_beta   90.00
_cell.angle_gamma   90.00
#
_symmetry.space_group_name_H-M   'P 1'
#
loop_
_entity.id
_entity.type
_entity.pdbx_description
1 polymer ?
#
loop_
_entity_poly.entity_id
_entity_poly.type
_entity_poly.pdbx_seq_one_letter_code
_entity_poly.pdbx_strand_id
1 'polypeptide(L)' 'MKPGGLLWICYPKGGVTSGATDLPATPWWTKRDVLGEFTGEIGYKPVAFVKIDETWTALRFKKA' A
#
# COMPACT_ATOMS: atom_id res chain seq x y z
N MET A 1 16.25 4.95 -1.79
CA MET A 1 15.84 6.37 -1.62
C MET A 1 16.94 7.16 -0.90
N LYS A 2 17.06 8.46 -1.21
CA LYS A 2 17.88 9.38 -0.41
C LYS A 2 17.35 9.46 1.03
N PRO A 3 18.19 9.77 2.03
CA PRO A 3 17.73 10.02 3.40
C PRO A 3 16.56 11.01 3.43
N GLY A 4 15.52 10.70 4.21
CA GLY A 4 14.30 11.51 4.30
C GLY A 4 13.31 11.37 3.13
N GLY A 5 13.62 10.56 2.12
CA GLY A 5 12.70 10.30 1.01
C GLY A 5 11.44 9.52 1.43
N LEU A 6 10.34 9.75 0.73
CA LEU A 6 9.12 8.95 0.83
C LEU A 6 8.85 8.19 -0.48
N LEU A 7 8.53 6.90 -0.34
CA LEU A 7 8.03 6.08 -1.43
C LEU A 7 6.50 6.10 -1.36
N TRP A 8 5.87 6.28 -2.51
CA TRP A 8 4.43 6.26 -2.66
C TRP A 8 4.08 5.17 -3.66
N ILE A 9 3.18 4.28 -3.28
CA ILE A 9 2.64 3.25 -4.16
C ILE A 9 1.16 3.52 -4.33
N CYS A 10 0.74 3.90 -5.53
CA CYS A 10 -0.65 4.12 -5.89
C CYS A 10 -1.19 2.89 -6.61
N TYR A 11 -2.36 2.42 -6.20
CA TYR A 11 -3.00 1.23 -6.77
C TYR A 11 -4.52 1.34 -6.68
N PRO A 12 -5.27 0.66 -7.57
CA PRO A 12 -6.72 0.63 -7.49
C PRO A 12 -7.16 -0.13 -6.24
N LYS A 13 -8.26 0.31 -5.62
CA LYS A 13 -8.80 -0.32 -4.43
C LYS A 13 -9.30 -1.72 -4.77
N GLY A 14 -8.91 -2.69 -3.96
CA GLY A 14 -9.52 -4.03 -4.01
C GLY A 14 -11.01 -3.98 -3.66
N GLY A 15 -11.78 -4.90 -4.21
CA GLY A 15 -13.20 -5.11 -3.86
C GLY A 15 -14.21 -4.17 -4.51
N VAL A 16 -13.79 -3.11 -5.21
CA VAL A 16 -14.70 -2.24 -6.00
C VAL A 16 -14.99 -2.84 -7.37
N THR A 17 -14.01 -3.52 -7.97
CA THR A 17 -14.16 -4.28 -9.21
C THR A 17 -13.32 -5.54 -9.11
N SER A 18 -13.86 -6.69 -9.52
CA SER A 18 -13.08 -7.94 -9.55
C SER A 18 -11.87 -7.73 -10.47
N GLY A 19 -10.67 -8.07 -9.99
CA GLY A 19 -9.43 -7.84 -10.74
C GLY A 19 -8.97 -6.38 -10.84
N ALA A 20 -9.51 -5.46 -10.04
CA ALA A 20 -9.03 -4.06 -10.01
C ALA A 20 -7.55 -3.95 -9.61
N THR A 21 -7.05 -4.91 -8.83
CA THR A 21 -5.65 -4.98 -8.42
C THR A 21 -5.24 -6.43 -8.22
N ASP A 22 -4.02 -6.77 -8.62
CA ASP A 22 -3.37 -8.06 -8.37
C ASP A 22 -2.75 -8.13 -6.98
N LEU A 23 -2.84 -7.04 -6.19
CA LEU A 23 -2.42 -7.05 -4.80
C LEU A 23 -3.38 -7.95 -4.00
N PRO A 24 -2.90 -9.09 -3.45
CA PRO A 24 -3.79 -10.10 -2.89
C PRO A 24 -4.56 -9.55 -1.70
N ALA A 25 -5.85 -9.88 -1.65
CA ALA A 25 -6.67 -9.76 -0.46
C ALA A 25 -6.21 -10.82 0.57
N THR A 26 -5.51 -10.43 1.64
CA THR A 26 -5.24 -11.38 2.73
C THR A 26 -6.53 -11.63 3.53
N PRO A 27 -6.63 -12.74 4.29
CA PRO A 27 -7.75 -13.02 5.21
C PRO A 27 -8.03 -11.88 6.21
N TRP A 28 -7.05 -10.98 6.35
CA TRP A 28 -7.07 -9.75 7.13
C TRP A 28 -7.61 -8.58 6.32
N TRP A 29 -8.64 -8.75 5.48
CA TRP A 29 -9.24 -7.64 4.71
C TRP A 29 -9.77 -6.49 5.59
N THR A 30 -9.94 -6.76 6.89
CA THR A 30 -10.25 -5.80 7.96
C THR A 30 -9.01 -5.08 8.53
N LYS A 31 -7.79 -5.50 8.18
CA LYS A 31 -6.50 -4.89 8.56
C LYS A 31 -5.53 -4.83 7.37
N ARG A 32 -5.79 -3.88 6.46
CA ARG A 32 -4.81 -3.04 5.74
C ARG A 32 -3.34 -3.55 5.69
N ASP A 33 -3.01 -4.16 4.55
CA ASP A 33 -1.79 -3.97 3.73
C ASP A 33 -0.74 -5.09 3.58
N VAL A 34 -0.85 -5.86 2.49
CA VAL A 34 0.20 -6.75 1.95
C VAL A 34 1.48 -5.98 1.60
N LEU A 35 1.34 -4.72 1.17
CA LEU A 35 2.51 -3.92 0.84
C LEU A 35 3.36 -3.64 2.09
N GLY A 36 2.74 -3.51 3.27
CA GLY A 36 3.48 -3.33 4.53
C GLY A 36 4.38 -4.53 4.85
N GLU A 37 3.90 -5.75 4.61
CA GLU A 37 4.65 -6.99 4.85
C GLU A 37 5.85 -7.10 3.89
N PHE A 38 5.59 -7.01 2.57
CA PHE A 38 6.65 -7.12 1.56
C PHE A 38 7.68 -5.98 1.68
N THR A 39 7.21 -4.74 1.88
CA THR A 39 8.12 -3.60 1.98
C THR A 39 8.89 -3.60 3.31
N GLY A 40 8.37 -4.25 4.36
CA GLY A 40 9.08 -4.49 5.60
C GLY A 40 10.36 -5.29 5.40
N GLU A 41 10.32 -6.36 4.59
CA GLU A 41 11.48 -7.21 4.27
C GLU A 41 12.60 -6.43 3.57
N ILE A 42 12.23 -5.42 2.78
CA ILE A 42 13.18 -4.56 2.05
C ILE A 42 13.50 -3.24 2.77
N GLY A 43 13.18 -3.15 4.07
CA GLY A 43 13.60 -2.04 4.94
C GLY A 43 12.76 -0.78 4.81
N TYR A 44 11.47 -0.91 4.52
CA TYR A 44 10.52 0.20 4.49
C TYR A 44 9.42 0.00 5.53
N LYS A 45 8.95 1.12 6.09
CA LYS A 45 7.85 1.14 7.06
C LYS A 45 6.67 1.91 6.48
N PRO A 46 5.45 1.35 6.51
CA PRO A 46 4.26 2.09 6.12
C PRO A 46 4.03 3.23 7.11
N VAL A 47 3.72 4.42 6.60
CA VAL A 47 3.50 5.61 7.44
C VAL A 47 2.07 6.14 7.37
N ALA A 48 1.39 6.02 6.22
CA ALA A 48 0.01 6.45 6.11
C ALA A 48 -0.66 6.05 4.79
N PHE A 49 -1.95 5.74 4.90
CA PHE A 49 -2.87 5.60 3.78
C PHE A 49 -3.40 6.93 3.29
N VAL A 50 -3.64 7.03 1.98
CA VAL A 50 -4.25 8.18 1.33
C VAL A 50 -5.33 7.69 0.38
N LYS A 51 -6.60 8.07 0.63
CA LYS A 51 -7.66 7.95 -0.38
C LYS A 51 -7.38 9.02 -1.44
N ILE A 52 -7.12 8.61 -2.68
CA ILE A 52 -6.92 9.54 -3.79
C ILE A 52 -8.28 9.96 -4.32
N ASP A 53 -9.08 8.99 -4.77
CA ASP A 53 -10.44 9.19 -5.30
C ASP A 53 -11.30 7.94 -4.99
N GLU A 54 -12.35 7.69 -5.76
CA GLU A 54 -13.23 6.51 -5.66
C GLU A 54 -12.52 5.20 -6.03
N THR A 55 -11.62 5.24 -7.01
CA THR A 55 -10.97 4.07 -7.61
C THR A 55 -9.59 3.79 -7.03
N TRP A 56 -8.83 4.83 -6.70
CA TRP A 56 -7.42 4.76 -6.35
C TRP A 56 -7.15 5.05 -4.87
N THR A 57 -6.12 4.39 -4.36
CA THR A 57 -5.54 4.64 -3.04
C THR A 57 -4.02 4.66 -3.15
N ALA A 58 -3.36 5.29 -2.18
CA ALA A 58 -1.92 5.19 -2.02
C ALA A 58 -1.53 4.77 -0.61
N LEU A 59 -0.44 4.01 -0.51
CA LEU A 59 0.30 3.82 0.73
C LEU A 59 1.65 4.52 0.65
N ARG A 60 1.97 5.25 1.70
CA ARG A 60 3.24 5.95 1.87
C ARG A 60 4.18 5.13 2.75
N PHE A 61 5.45 5.10 2.36
CA PHE A 61 6.50 4.41 3.09
C PHE A 61 7.70 5.32 3.33
N LYS A 62 8.34 5.13 4.48
CA LYS A 62 9.67 5.68 4.77
C LYS A 62 10.68 4.54 4.82
N LYS A 63 11.91 4.81 4.38
CA LYS A 63 13.01 3.88 4.61
C LYS A 63 13.28 3.80 6.12
N ALA A 64 13.30 2.59 6.66
CA ALA A 64 13.59 2.31 8.05
C ALA A 64 15.06 2.54 8.40
#